data_AF-A0A1Z5K7R7-F1
#
_entry.id   AF-A0A1Z5K7R7-F1
#
_cell.length_a   1.000
_cell.length_b   1.000
_cell.length_c   1.000
_cell.angle_alpha   90.00
_cell.angle_beta   90.00
_cell.angle_gamma   90.00
#
_symmetry.space_group_name_H-M   'P 1'
#
loop_
_entity.id
_entity.type
_entity.pdbx_description
1 polymer ?
#
loop_
_entity_poly.entity_id
_entity_poly.type
_entity_poly.pdbx_seq_one_letter_code
_entity_poly.pdbx_strand_id
1 'polypeptide(L)'
;MRQCLVFVALILQQCHSFVLVPKHRITTALLDIHEWRDIDFDLPGQRSDSIVPPKQICILPFAFAEVLLQGETKQLRLYEERFLKLFQDVMDNHGGVVAMGLLADSGMIQTVPLCEIEAYNRMEGFGIFCTIRVVGRAQVLGFQQQEPYLKAACLEVIDQLPPNLELPNLIASQIENLVLLLSSMEHKLKGVKATVDDEDEENKEMQRRIELAKLEDTFYADEEDEDDDDDESLAKIIDRRKRFHQAYTTALNTDTQGYQVIAQQSSLVDRSPQELTAISWAAFCTEVYAEGDALYRIQALDSANLFERLKLGLQLLKQKEKDIQLKLKKSGLNRDDDSNSTSSQ
;
A
#
# COMPACT_ATOMS: atom_id res chain seq x y z
N MET A 1 -39.59 -29.67 23.29
CA MET A 1 -38.19 -29.26 23.03
C MET A 1 -37.63 -29.97 21.80
N ARG A 2 -38.04 -29.58 20.58
CA ARG A 2 -37.37 -29.89 19.30
C ARG A 2 -37.83 -28.90 18.23
N GLN A 3 -37.28 -27.68 18.27
CA GLN A 3 -37.30 -26.70 17.17
C GLN A 3 -36.10 -25.77 17.40
N CYS A 4 -34.95 -26.08 16.78
CA CYS A 4 -33.81 -25.15 16.71
C CYS A 4 -32.78 -25.46 15.62
N LEU A 5 -33.04 -26.38 14.68
CA LEU A 5 -32.01 -26.83 13.71
C LEU A 5 -32.27 -26.46 12.25
N VAL A 6 -33.26 -25.60 11.96
CA VAL A 6 -33.60 -25.21 10.58
C VAL A 6 -33.19 -23.77 10.23
N PHE A 7 -32.69 -22.97 11.18
CA PHE A 7 -32.39 -21.55 10.95
C PHE A 7 -30.93 -21.23 10.55
N VAL A 8 -30.01 -22.21 10.60
CA VAL A 8 -28.58 -21.96 10.28
C VAL A 8 -28.24 -22.26 8.81
N ALA A 9 -29.08 -22.97 8.07
CA ALA A 9 -28.81 -23.37 6.69
C ALA A 9 -29.40 -22.44 5.60
N LEU A 10 -30.02 -21.32 5.98
CA LEU A 10 -30.73 -20.41 5.04
C LEU A 10 -30.04 -19.05 4.83
N ILE A 11 -28.83 -18.84 5.36
CA ILE A 11 -28.02 -17.62 5.12
C ILE A 11 -27.00 -17.85 3.97
N LEU A 12 -26.80 -19.08 3.50
CA LEU A 12 -25.80 -19.41 2.46
C LEU A 12 -26.34 -19.39 1.02
N GLN A 13 -27.46 -18.70 0.76
CA GLN A 13 -28.01 -18.63 -0.59
C GLN A 13 -28.62 -17.26 -0.91
N GLN A 14 -27.90 -16.19 -0.59
CA GLN A 14 -28.01 -14.96 -1.39
C GLN A 14 -26.86 -14.98 -2.38
N CYS A 15 -27.20 -15.07 -3.67
CA CYS A 15 -26.26 -14.85 -4.76
C CYS A 15 -25.67 -13.44 -4.57
N HIS A 16 -24.41 -13.36 -4.14
CA HIS A 16 -23.69 -12.11 -4.00
C HIS A 16 -23.30 -11.67 -5.41
N SER A 17 -24.13 -10.85 -6.03
CA SER A 17 -23.76 -10.15 -7.24
C SER A 17 -22.73 -9.08 -6.87
N PHE A 18 -21.45 -9.42 -6.91
CA PHE A 18 -20.39 -8.41 -7.01
C PHE A 18 -20.60 -7.66 -8.31
N VAL A 19 -20.91 -6.37 -8.22
CA VAL A 19 -20.92 -5.51 -9.39
C VAL A 19 -19.47 -5.12 -9.65
N LEU A 20 -18.79 -5.91 -10.48
CA LEU A 20 -17.58 -5.42 -11.14
C LEU A 20 -17.99 -4.20 -11.97
N VAL A 21 -17.28 -3.09 -11.78
CA VAL A 21 -17.52 -1.86 -12.55
C VAL A 21 -17.45 -2.22 -14.03
N PRO A 22 -18.54 -2.04 -14.82
CA PRO A 22 -18.52 -2.38 -16.23
C PRO A 22 -17.40 -1.61 -16.94
N LYS A 23 -16.42 -2.33 -17.49
CA LYS A 23 -15.41 -1.78 -18.40
C LYS A 23 -16.12 -1.28 -19.66
N HIS A 24 -16.63 -0.05 -19.64
CA HIS A 24 -17.12 0.58 -20.85
C HIS A 24 -15.94 0.81 -21.82
N ARG A 25 -16.25 0.67 -23.10
CA ARG A 25 -15.31 0.37 -24.20
C ARG A 25 -14.33 1.52 -24.45
N ILE A 26 -13.08 1.13 -24.74
CA ILE A 26 -11.88 1.92 -25.13
C ILE A 26 -11.08 2.42 -23.91
N THR A 27 -10.45 1.53 -23.15
CA THR A 27 -9.03 1.06 -23.24
C THR A 27 -7.96 2.07 -22.82
N THR A 28 -7.90 2.30 -21.53
CA THR A 28 -6.69 2.20 -20.70
C THR A 28 -7.13 1.63 -19.34
N ALA A 29 -6.25 0.97 -18.60
CA ALA A 29 -6.58 0.30 -17.34
C ALA A 29 -6.94 1.27 -16.18
N LEU A 30 -7.24 2.53 -16.49
CA LEU A 30 -7.16 3.65 -15.56
C LEU A 30 -8.38 4.58 -15.67
N LEU A 31 -9.60 4.00 -15.72
CA LEU A 31 -10.90 4.62 -15.37
C LEU A 31 -10.90 6.18 -15.34
N ASP A 32 -10.73 6.85 -16.48
CA ASP A 32 -10.71 8.32 -16.60
C ASP A 32 -9.62 9.10 -15.82
N ILE A 33 -8.65 8.45 -15.16
CA ILE A 33 -7.42 9.10 -14.64
C ILE A 33 -6.62 9.69 -15.79
N HIS A 34 -6.68 9.08 -16.97
CA HIS A 34 -6.10 9.66 -18.18
C HIS A 34 -6.67 11.05 -18.49
N GLU A 35 -7.93 11.34 -18.21
CA GLU A 35 -8.50 12.68 -18.40
C GLU A 35 -7.85 13.74 -17.49
N TRP A 36 -7.09 13.35 -16.46
CA TRP A 36 -6.31 14.29 -15.64
C TRP A 36 -5.02 14.73 -16.33
N ARG A 37 -4.50 13.93 -17.24
CA ARG A 37 -3.23 14.17 -17.92
C ARG A 37 -3.38 14.45 -19.42
N ASP A 38 -4.48 14.02 -20.01
CA ASP A 38 -4.75 14.08 -21.45
C ASP A 38 -5.29 15.43 -21.93
N ILE A 39 -5.50 16.42 -21.05
CA ILE A 39 -5.82 17.78 -21.49
C ILE A 39 -4.66 18.39 -22.32
N ASP A 40 -3.44 17.86 -22.21
CA ASP A 40 -2.27 18.38 -22.92
C ASP A 40 -1.76 17.54 -24.11
N PHE A 41 -2.35 16.37 -24.40
CA PHE A 41 -1.77 15.44 -25.38
C PHE A 41 -2.22 15.60 -26.85
N ASP A 42 -3.11 16.55 -27.16
CA ASP A 42 -3.74 16.65 -28.49
C ASP A 42 -3.24 17.78 -29.42
N LEU A 43 -2.06 18.38 -29.19
CA LEU A 43 -1.49 19.36 -30.14
C LEU A 43 -0.02 19.10 -30.51
N PRO A 44 0.28 18.65 -31.74
CA PRO A 44 1.65 18.56 -32.22
C PRO A 44 2.23 19.98 -32.40
N GLY A 45 3.14 20.37 -31.51
CA GLY A 45 3.94 21.60 -31.64
C GLY A 45 4.01 22.49 -30.40
N GLN A 46 3.32 22.17 -29.31
CA GLN A 46 3.35 22.97 -28.08
C GLN A 46 4.26 22.35 -27.03
N ARG A 47 5.51 22.85 -26.96
CA ARG A 47 6.26 22.84 -25.70
C ARG A 47 5.74 24.00 -24.86
N SER A 48 4.73 23.76 -24.04
CA SER A 48 4.34 24.67 -22.98
C SER A 48 4.56 23.98 -21.64
N ASP A 49 5.11 24.72 -20.67
CA ASP A 49 5.08 24.39 -19.24
C ASP A 49 3.60 24.26 -18.81
N SER A 50 2.97 23.13 -19.14
CA SER A 50 1.54 22.95 -18.97
C SER A 50 1.26 22.69 -17.49
N ILE A 51 0.78 23.73 -16.82
CA ILE A 51 0.28 23.64 -15.46
C ILE A 51 -1.01 22.83 -15.57
N VAL A 52 -0.96 21.55 -15.17
CA VAL A 52 -2.15 20.71 -15.03
C VAL A 52 -3.18 21.48 -14.21
N PRO A 53 -4.39 21.74 -14.74
CA PRO A 53 -5.36 22.56 -14.02
C PRO A 53 -5.82 21.85 -12.76
N PRO A 54 -6.04 22.57 -11.64
CA PRO A 54 -6.58 21.97 -10.43
C PRO A 54 -7.94 21.32 -10.69
N LYS A 55 -8.12 20.11 -10.16
CA LYS A 55 -9.37 19.34 -10.28
C LYS A 55 -10.11 19.29 -8.94
N GLN A 56 -11.43 19.39 -8.98
CA GLN A 56 -12.25 19.20 -7.80
C GLN A 56 -12.37 17.72 -7.47
N ILE A 57 -12.10 17.35 -6.22
CA ILE A 57 -12.13 15.95 -5.74
C ILE A 57 -12.82 15.84 -4.39
N CYS A 58 -13.61 14.77 -4.26
CA CYS A 58 -14.22 14.35 -2.99
C CYS A 58 -13.18 13.79 -2.03
N ILE A 59 -13.29 14.15 -0.75
CA ILE A 59 -12.34 13.74 0.28
C ILE A 59 -13.05 12.88 1.33
N LEU A 60 -12.55 11.66 1.53
CA LEU A 60 -12.91 10.82 2.67
C LEU A 60 -11.91 11.09 3.82
N PRO A 61 -12.39 11.38 5.04
CA PRO A 61 -11.51 11.65 6.18
C PRO A 61 -10.98 10.36 6.82
N PHE A 62 -9.68 10.33 7.11
CA PHE A 62 -8.98 9.22 7.79
C PHE A 62 -8.06 9.75 8.87
N ALA A 63 -7.72 8.89 9.84
CA ALA A 63 -6.70 9.23 10.80
C ALA A 63 -5.32 9.25 10.13
N PHE A 64 -4.43 10.13 10.58
CA PHE A 64 -3.05 10.23 10.11
C PHE A 64 -2.31 8.89 10.03
N ALA A 65 -2.48 8.04 11.07
CA ALA A 65 -1.80 6.76 11.16
C ALA A 65 -2.27 5.72 10.13
N GLU A 66 -3.40 5.97 9.48
CA GLU A 66 -4.01 5.06 8.51
C GLU A 66 -3.57 5.34 7.06
N VAL A 67 -2.57 6.20 6.86
CA VAL A 67 -2.04 6.55 5.52
C VAL A 67 -1.78 5.31 4.67
N LEU A 68 -2.29 5.34 3.45
CA LEU A 68 -2.01 4.36 2.40
C LEU A 68 -1.03 4.96 1.39
N LEU A 69 -0.17 4.11 0.84
CA LEU A 69 0.83 4.42 -0.18
C LEU A 69 0.49 3.72 -1.49
N GLN A 70 1.20 4.10 -2.56
CA GLN A 70 0.97 3.60 -3.92
C GLN A 70 0.78 2.07 -3.96
N GLY A 71 -0.35 1.64 -4.51
CA GLY A 71 -0.71 0.24 -4.68
C GLY A 71 -1.41 -0.41 -3.49
N GLU A 72 -1.32 0.15 -2.28
CA GLU A 72 -2.01 -0.40 -1.11
C GLU A 72 -3.53 -0.20 -1.22
N THR A 73 -4.25 -1.14 -0.61
CA THR A 73 -5.71 -1.17 -0.59
C THR A 73 -6.25 -1.07 0.82
N LYS A 74 -7.51 -0.63 0.95
CA LYS A 74 -8.25 -0.65 2.21
C LYS A 74 -9.72 -0.87 1.96
N GLN A 75 -10.34 -1.74 2.75
CA GLN A 75 -11.78 -1.91 2.73
C GLN A 75 -12.46 -0.91 3.66
N LEU A 76 -13.58 -0.36 3.21
CA LEU A 76 -14.33 0.65 3.90
C LEU A 76 -15.79 0.22 3.98
N ARG A 77 -16.41 0.58 5.10
CA ARG A 77 -17.85 0.49 5.27
C ARG A 77 -18.43 1.89 5.39
N LEU A 78 -19.08 2.36 4.35
CA LEU A 78 -19.75 3.65 4.30
C LEU A 78 -21.22 3.46 4.70
N TYR A 79 -21.61 3.96 5.86
CA TYR A 79 -22.99 3.85 6.35
C TYR A 79 -23.64 5.20 6.67
N GLU A 80 -22.84 6.25 6.90
CA GLU A 80 -23.36 7.60 7.14
C GLU A 80 -23.92 8.22 5.86
N GLU A 81 -25.05 8.91 5.94
CA GLU A 81 -25.73 9.52 4.79
C GLU A 81 -24.81 10.44 3.97
N ARG A 82 -23.94 11.20 4.66
CA ARG A 82 -22.95 12.06 3.98
C ARG A 82 -21.95 11.27 3.12
N PHE A 83 -21.52 10.10 3.57
CA PHE A 83 -20.59 9.25 2.83
C PHE A 83 -21.27 8.47 1.72
N LEU A 84 -22.56 8.15 1.88
CA LEU A 84 -23.37 7.60 0.79
C LEU A 84 -23.53 8.62 -0.35
N LYS A 85 -23.78 9.90 -0.01
CA LYS A 85 -23.83 11.00 -0.99
C LYS A 85 -22.47 11.24 -1.65
N LEU A 86 -21.39 11.24 -0.86
CA LEU A 86 -20.02 11.34 -1.40
C LEU A 86 -19.73 10.20 -2.37
N PHE A 87 -20.03 8.96 -1.99
CA PHE A 87 -19.78 7.80 -2.84
C PHE A 87 -20.52 7.91 -4.17
N GLN A 88 -21.80 8.31 -4.13
CA GLN A 88 -22.58 8.51 -5.36
C GLN A 88 -21.94 9.56 -6.26
N ASP A 89 -21.52 10.69 -5.69
CA ASP A 89 -20.86 11.77 -6.42
C ASP A 89 -19.49 11.35 -7.00
N VAL A 90 -18.72 10.54 -6.26
CA VAL A 90 -17.46 9.95 -6.74
C VAL A 90 -17.68 9.07 -7.97
N MET A 91 -18.71 8.22 -7.94
CA MET A 91 -19.02 7.33 -9.06
C MET A 91 -19.60 8.07 -10.25
N ASP A 92 -20.44 9.09 -10.04
CA ASP A 92 -21.14 9.79 -11.11
C ASP A 92 -20.31 10.90 -11.75
N ASN A 93 -19.47 11.59 -10.98
CA ASN A 93 -18.79 12.83 -11.41
C ASN A 93 -17.25 12.78 -11.35
N HIS A 94 -16.66 11.77 -10.69
CA HIS A 94 -15.21 11.70 -10.48
C HIS A 94 -14.59 10.37 -10.94
N GLY A 95 -15.28 9.59 -11.78
CA GLY A 95 -14.74 8.37 -12.38
C GLY A 95 -14.38 7.27 -11.37
N GLY A 96 -14.96 7.32 -10.16
CA GLY A 96 -14.58 6.40 -9.08
C GLY A 96 -13.30 6.80 -8.34
N VAL A 97 -12.78 8.01 -8.50
CA VAL A 97 -11.59 8.50 -7.77
C VAL A 97 -12.00 9.34 -6.56
N VAL A 98 -11.37 9.06 -5.42
CA VAL A 98 -11.57 9.74 -4.15
C VAL A 98 -10.22 10.05 -3.51
N ALA A 99 -10.10 11.19 -2.82
CA ALA A 99 -8.89 11.53 -2.07
C ALA A 99 -9.02 11.07 -0.60
N MET A 100 -7.90 10.58 -0.06
CA MET A 100 -7.80 10.17 1.33
C MET A 100 -7.31 11.35 2.20
N GLY A 101 -8.25 12.06 2.82
CA GLY A 101 -7.95 13.24 3.66
C GLY A 101 -7.41 12.84 5.02
N LEU A 102 -6.12 13.10 5.25
CA LEU A 102 -5.41 12.67 6.46
C LEU A 102 -5.51 13.72 7.56
N LEU A 103 -6.20 13.38 8.65
CA LEU A 103 -6.41 14.24 9.81
C LEU A 103 -5.32 14.01 10.85
N ALA A 104 -4.58 15.07 11.17
CA ALA A 104 -3.64 15.17 12.28
C ALA A 104 -4.12 16.20 13.31
N ASP A 105 -3.48 16.25 14.49
CA ASP A 105 -3.84 17.18 15.57
C ASP A 105 -3.78 18.66 15.13
N SER A 106 -2.89 18.97 14.17
CA SER A 106 -2.72 20.31 13.61
C SER A 106 -3.64 20.62 12.43
N GLY A 107 -4.50 19.69 12.01
CA GLY A 107 -5.39 19.82 10.86
C GLY A 107 -5.15 18.77 9.77
N MET A 108 -5.68 19.02 8.58
CA MET A 108 -5.53 18.10 7.43
C MET A 108 -4.19 18.31 6.72
N ILE A 109 -3.55 17.20 6.35
CA ILE A 109 -2.32 17.21 5.54
C ILE A 109 -2.65 17.63 4.11
N GLN A 110 -1.80 18.47 3.53
CA GLN A 110 -2.01 19.00 2.18
C GLN A 110 -1.83 17.94 1.10
N THR A 111 -0.81 17.08 1.22
CA THR A 111 -0.57 15.99 0.28
C THR A 111 -1.42 14.78 0.68
N VAL A 112 -2.30 14.36 -0.22
CA VAL A 112 -3.28 13.29 -0.01
C VAL A 112 -3.09 12.15 -1.01
N PRO A 113 -3.26 10.88 -0.59
CA PRO A 113 -3.40 9.76 -1.51
C PRO A 113 -4.64 9.94 -2.40
N LEU A 114 -4.50 9.64 -3.69
CA LEU A 114 -5.62 9.48 -4.61
C LEU A 114 -5.92 8.00 -4.75
N CYS A 115 -7.17 7.64 -4.47
CA CYS A 115 -7.62 6.26 -4.46
C CYS A 115 -8.71 6.04 -5.49
N GLU A 116 -8.62 4.95 -6.25
CA GLU A 116 -9.73 4.45 -7.04
C GLU A 116 -10.64 3.54 -6.19
N ILE A 117 -11.94 3.53 -6.48
CA ILE A 117 -12.86 2.50 -6.00
C ILE A 117 -12.65 1.25 -6.86
N GLU A 118 -11.89 0.28 -6.34
CA GLU A 118 -11.57 -0.97 -7.03
C GLU A 118 -12.77 -1.91 -7.10
N ALA A 119 -13.51 -2.04 -5.99
CA ALA A 119 -14.69 -2.89 -5.89
C ALA A 119 -15.67 -2.32 -4.88
N TYR A 120 -16.97 -2.58 -5.07
CA TYR A 120 -17.97 -2.25 -4.06
C TYR A 120 -19.21 -3.15 -4.10
N ASN A 121 -19.88 -3.23 -2.96
CA ASN A 121 -21.18 -3.88 -2.78
C ASN A 121 -22.12 -2.96 -2.00
N ARG A 122 -23.33 -2.75 -2.52
CA ARG A 122 -24.38 -1.96 -1.86
C ARG A 122 -25.33 -2.90 -1.16
N MET A 123 -25.46 -2.74 0.15
CA MET A 123 -26.37 -3.55 0.96
C MET A 123 -27.47 -2.68 1.55
N GLU A 124 -28.72 -3.02 1.24
CA GLU A 124 -29.89 -2.31 1.73
C GLU A 124 -29.91 -2.32 3.27
N GLY A 125 -29.98 -1.13 3.88
CA GLY A 125 -29.95 -0.96 5.35
C GLY A 125 -28.57 -1.07 6.02
N PHE A 126 -27.53 -1.53 5.32
CA PHE A 126 -26.19 -1.73 5.91
C PHE A 126 -25.09 -0.82 5.33
N GLY A 127 -25.40 -0.06 4.28
CA GLY A 127 -24.50 0.88 3.64
C GLY A 127 -23.79 0.30 2.42
N ILE A 128 -22.61 0.83 2.13
CA ILE A 128 -21.75 0.42 1.02
C ILE A 128 -20.47 -0.15 1.60
N PHE A 129 -20.09 -1.34 1.17
CA PHE A 129 -18.78 -1.90 1.40
C PHE A 129 -17.96 -1.67 0.14
N CYS A 130 -16.85 -0.96 0.23
CA CYS A 130 -15.98 -0.71 -0.92
C CYS A 130 -14.52 -0.93 -0.58
N THR A 131 -13.74 -1.37 -1.57
CA THR A 131 -12.30 -1.44 -1.51
C THR A 131 -11.74 -0.26 -2.29
N ILE A 132 -10.90 0.53 -1.62
CA ILE A 132 -10.14 1.62 -2.25
C ILE A 132 -8.69 1.20 -2.48
N ARG A 133 -8.09 1.66 -3.56
CA ARG A 133 -6.68 1.41 -3.90
C ARG A 133 -5.96 2.71 -4.23
N VAL A 134 -4.79 2.95 -3.65
CA VAL A 134 -3.99 4.14 -3.97
C VAL A 134 -3.37 4.00 -5.35
N VAL A 135 -3.66 4.95 -6.23
CA VAL A 135 -3.18 5.00 -7.61
C VAL A 135 -2.34 6.24 -7.92
N GLY A 136 -2.32 7.20 -7.00
CA GLY A 136 -1.52 8.41 -7.12
C GLY A 136 -1.60 9.29 -5.88
N ARG A 137 -1.22 10.56 -6.04
CA ARG A 137 -1.20 11.54 -4.96
C ARG A 137 -1.47 12.94 -5.49
N ALA A 138 -2.07 13.77 -4.66
CA ALA A 138 -2.43 15.14 -5.00
C ALA A 138 -2.11 16.10 -3.85
N GLN A 139 -1.89 17.36 -4.19
CA GLN A 139 -1.81 18.45 -3.25
C GLN A 139 -3.15 19.19 -3.18
N VAL A 140 -3.72 19.28 -2.00
CA VAL A 140 -4.92 20.06 -1.71
C VAL A 140 -4.56 21.55 -1.73
N LEU A 141 -5.18 22.29 -2.66
CA LEU A 141 -4.98 23.74 -2.80
C LEU A 141 -5.98 24.54 -1.97
N GLY A 142 -7.20 24.02 -1.81
CA GLY A 142 -8.24 24.68 -1.01
C GLY A 142 -9.58 23.95 -1.05
N PHE A 143 -10.29 23.98 0.08
CA PHE A 143 -11.62 23.40 0.21
C PHE A 143 -12.65 24.25 -0.52
N GLN A 144 -13.43 23.61 -1.39
CA GLN A 144 -14.54 24.23 -2.10
C GLN A 144 -15.87 23.92 -1.42
N GLN A 145 -15.95 22.81 -0.69
CA GLN A 145 -17.12 22.37 0.05
C GLN A 145 -16.71 21.64 1.33
N GLN A 146 -17.46 21.85 2.41
CA GLN A 146 -17.30 21.11 3.66
C GLN A 146 -18.53 20.29 4.06
N GLU A 147 -19.73 20.76 3.70
CA GLU A 147 -21.01 20.10 3.97
C GLU A 147 -21.73 19.79 2.64
N PRO A 148 -22.39 18.62 2.50
CA PRO A 148 -22.52 17.54 3.48
C PRO A 148 -21.25 16.68 3.64
N TYR A 149 -20.30 16.83 2.72
CA TYR A 149 -19.00 16.17 2.74
C TYR A 149 -17.94 17.07 2.09
N LEU A 150 -16.67 16.71 2.27
CA LEU A 150 -15.54 17.51 1.84
C LEU A 150 -15.28 17.40 0.34
N LYS A 151 -15.09 18.55 -0.32
CA LYS A 151 -14.51 18.66 -1.66
C LYS A 151 -13.40 19.70 -1.67
N ALA A 152 -12.33 19.43 -2.38
CA ALA A 152 -11.24 20.39 -2.56
C ALA A 152 -10.77 20.46 -4.00
N ALA A 153 -10.17 21.60 -4.36
CA ALA A 153 -9.34 21.71 -5.55
C ALA A 153 -7.98 21.06 -5.26
N CYS A 154 -7.60 20.10 -6.08
CA CYS A 154 -6.38 19.32 -5.94
C CYS A 154 -5.52 19.42 -7.22
N LEU A 155 -4.21 19.42 -7.04
CA LEU A 155 -3.24 19.31 -8.12
C LEU A 155 -2.52 17.97 -8.02
N GLU A 156 -2.42 17.22 -9.12
CA GLU A 156 -1.67 15.96 -9.12
C GLU A 156 -0.19 16.21 -8.81
N VAL A 157 0.39 15.39 -7.93
CA VAL A 157 1.82 15.45 -7.62
C VAL A 157 2.55 14.42 -8.49
N ILE A 158 3.36 14.93 -9.42
CA ILE A 158 4.17 14.12 -10.34
C ILE A 158 5.55 13.86 -9.72
N ASP A 159 6.08 12.65 -9.91
CA ASP A 159 7.42 12.29 -9.45
C ASP A 159 8.51 12.98 -10.28
N GLN A 160 9.40 13.68 -9.59
CA GLN A 160 10.60 14.27 -10.15
C GLN A 160 11.72 13.23 -10.20
N LEU A 161 12.17 12.93 -11.42
CA LEU A 161 13.29 12.05 -11.65
C LEU A 161 14.61 12.83 -11.57
N PRO A 162 15.64 12.29 -10.91
CA PRO A 162 16.98 12.86 -10.99
C PRO A 162 17.56 12.67 -12.41
N PRO A 163 18.46 13.57 -12.86
CA PRO A 163 19.04 13.50 -14.21
C PRO A 163 19.93 12.28 -14.42
N ASN A 164 20.43 11.67 -13.35
CA ASN A 164 21.23 10.44 -13.36
C ASN A 164 20.62 9.42 -12.39
N LEU A 165 20.47 8.17 -12.84
CA LEU A 165 19.88 7.07 -12.10
C LEU A 165 20.91 6.15 -11.40
N GLU A 166 22.22 6.38 -11.53
CA GLU A 166 23.27 5.57 -10.89
C GLU A 166 23.13 5.52 -9.36
N LEU A 167 23.01 6.69 -8.72
CA LEU A 167 22.84 6.78 -7.26
C LEU A 167 21.48 6.21 -6.79
N PRO A 168 20.33 6.54 -7.42
CA PRO A 168 19.07 5.85 -7.17
C PRO A 168 19.17 4.32 -7.25
N ASN A 169 19.82 3.78 -8.29
CA ASN A 169 20.02 2.34 -8.45
C ASN A 169 20.85 1.74 -7.32
N LEU A 170 21.92 2.42 -6.89
CA LEU A 170 22.72 1.98 -5.76
C LEU A 170 21.88 1.91 -4.47
N ILE A 171 21.06 2.93 -4.20
CA ILE A 171 20.18 2.94 -3.02
C ILE A 171 19.11 1.84 -3.12
N ALA A 172 18.51 1.66 -4.29
CA ALA A 172 17.52 0.60 -4.53
C ALA A 172 18.11 -0.80 -4.24
N SER A 173 19.31 -1.08 -4.73
CA SER A 173 20.01 -2.33 -4.41
C SER A 173 20.33 -2.47 -2.92
N GLN A 174 20.63 -1.36 -2.22
CA GLN A 174 20.81 -1.41 -0.75
C GLN A 174 19.50 -1.71 -0.01
N ILE A 175 18.37 -1.18 -0.47
CA ILE A 175 17.04 -1.45 0.08
C ILE A 175 16.73 -2.95 -0.02
N GLU A 176 16.84 -3.52 -1.21
CA GLU A 176 16.57 -4.95 -1.44
C GLU A 176 17.45 -5.85 -0.56
N ASN A 177 18.76 -5.58 -0.52
CA ASN A 177 19.69 -6.32 0.33
C ASN A 177 19.34 -6.21 1.82
N LEU A 178 18.91 -5.02 2.26
CA LEU A 178 18.52 -4.80 3.65
C LEU A 178 17.21 -5.52 3.99
N VAL A 179 16.24 -5.58 3.07
CA VAL A 179 15.02 -6.37 3.23
C VAL A 179 15.35 -7.86 3.40
N LEU A 180 16.27 -8.41 2.60
CA LEU A 180 16.74 -9.79 2.74
C LEU A 180 17.39 -10.03 4.10
N LEU A 181 18.28 -9.13 4.53
CA LEU A 181 18.93 -9.22 5.84
C LEU A 181 17.91 -9.17 6.99
N LEU A 182 16.96 -8.24 6.93
CA LEU A 182 15.90 -8.09 7.92
C LEU A 182 15.05 -9.35 8.02
N SER A 183 14.61 -9.91 6.88
CA SER A 183 13.87 -11.18 6.83
C SER A 183 14.64 -12.31 7.54
N SER A 184 15.93 -12.46 7.25
CA SER A 184 16.78 -13.46 7.93
C SER A 184 16.87 -13.24 9.44
N MET A 185 17.06 -11.99 9.87
CA MET A 185 17.16 -11.64 11.29
C MET A 185 15.84 -11.86 12.04
N GLU A 186 14.70 -11.57 11.41
CA GLU A 186 13.37 -11.85 11.97
C GLU A 186 13.13 -13.33 12.12
N HIS A 187 13.55 -14.14 11.14
CA HIS A 187 13.46 -15.59 11.23
C HIS A 187 14.31 -16.15 12.38
N LYS A 188 15.53 -15.64 12.56
CA LYS A 188 16.38 -15.98 13.72
C LYS A 188 15.70 -15.60 15.05
N LEU A 189 15.10 -14.40 15.11
CA LEU A 189 14.40 -13.93 16.32
C LEU A 189 13.15 -14.77 16.65
N LYS A 190 12.38 -15.17 15.64
CA LYS A 190 11.21 -16.04 15.80
C LYS A 190 11.61 -17.44 16.29
N GLY A 191 12.69 -18.01 15.74
CA GLY A 191 13.20 -19.31 16.17
C GLY A 191 13.53 -19.36 17.67
N VAL A 192 14.11 -18.29 18.21
CA VAL A 192 14.43 -18.23 19.65
C VAL A 192 13.21 -18.03 20.53
N LYS A 193 12.21 -17.26 20.09
CA LYS A 193 10.96 -17.13 20.85
C LYS A 193 10.19 -18.45 20.92
N ALA A 194 10.16 -19.20 19.82
CA ALA A 194 9.54 -20.52 19.80
C ALA A 194 10.18 -21.46 20.83
N THR A 195 11.51 -21.44 21.00
CA THR A 195 12.21 -22.29 21.98
C THR A 195 12.04 -21.87 23.45
N VAL A 196 11.54 -20.66 23.72
CA VAL A 196 11.39 -20.13 25.09
C VAL A 196 9.92 -20.18 25.56
N ASP A 197 8.96 -20.16 24.65
CA ASP A 197 7.54 -19.99 24.95
C ASP A 197 6.71 -21.31 24.88
N ASP A 198 7.30 -22.49 25.08
CA ASP A 198 6.61 -23.80 25.03
C ASP A 198 5.54 -24.02 26.14
N GLU A 199 5.19 -23.00 26.95
CA GLU A 199 4.29 -23.16 28.10
C GLU A 199 2.88 -22.52 27.99
N ASP A 200 2.51 -21.78 26.94
CA ASP A 200 1.16 -21.16 26.83
C ASP A 200 0.59 -21.13 25.39
N GLU A 201 0.13 -22.27 24.88
CA GLU A 201 -0.45 -22.41 23.53
C GLU A 201 -1.85 -21.78 23.36
N GLU A 202 -2.73 -21.85 24.37
CA GLU A 202 -4.11 -21.35 24.24
C GLU A 202 -4.22 -19.83 24.09
N ASN A 203 -3.34 -19.07 24.75
CA ASN A 203 -3.35 -17.61 24.69
C ASN A 203 -2.78 -17.09 23.36
N LYS A 204 -1.82 -17.82 22.78
CA LYS A 204 -1.27 -17.54 21.44
C LYS A 204 -2.34 -17.74 20.37
N GLU A 205 -3.17 -18.77 20.49
CA GLU A 205 -4.22 -19.04 19.51
C GLU A 205 -5.31 -17.95 19.50
N MET A 206 -5.72 -17.45 20.67
CA MET A 206 -6.66 -16.33 20.74
C MET A 206 -6.07 -15.04 20.16
N GLN A 207 -4.80 -14.73 20.47
CA GLN A 207 -4.12 -13.57 19.92
C GLN A 207 -3.98 -13.69 18.39
N ARG A 208 -3.63 -14.88 17.87
CA ARG A 208 -3.54 -15.18 16.43
C ARG A 208 -4.87 -14.97 15.72
N ARG A 209 -5.99 -15.38 16.30
CA ARG A 209 -7.33 -15.14 15.71
C ARG A 209 -7.67 -13.66 15.60
N ILE A 210 -7.26 -12.85 16.58
CA ILE A 210 -7.43 -11.39 16.53
C ILE A 210 -6.52 -10.77 15.47
N GLU A 211 -5.30 -11.30 15.28
CA GLU A 211 -4.37 -10.86 14.23
C GLU A 211 -4.85 -11.26 12.83
N LEU A 212 -5.43 -12.46 12.68
CA LEU A 212 -5.98 -12.96 11.42
C LEU A 212 -7.14 -12.09 10.93
N ALA A 213 -8.05 -11.73 11.83
CA ALA A 213 -9.18 -10.84 11.53
C ALA A 213 -8.76 -9.42 11.10
N LYS A 214 -7.51 -9.02 11.36
CA LYS A 214 -6.93 -7.76 10.88
C LYS A 214 -6.20 -7.90 9.53
N LEU A 215 -5.80 -9.11 9.15
CA LEU A 215 -5.04 -9.43 7.93
C LEU A 215 -5.92 -9.88 6.76
N GLU A 216 -7.12 -10.39 7.03
CA GLU A 216 -8.13 -10.73 6.02
C GLU A 216 -8.60 -9.51 5.18
N ASP A 217 -8.15 -8.31 5.54
CA ASP A 217 -8.43 -7.05 4.84
C ASP A 217 -7.55 -6.84 3.58
N THR A 218 -6.51 -7.66 3.34
CA THR A 218 -5.47 -7.38 2.32
C THR A 218 -5.32 -8.40 1.17
N PHE A 219 -6.05 -9.52 1.11
CA PHE A 219 -5.72 -10.58 0.13
C PHE A 219 -6.93 -11.27 -0.53
N TYR A 220 -7.25 -10.85 -1.75
CA TYR A 220 -7.79 -11.72 -2.83
C TYR A 220 -6.92 -11.48 -4.07
N ALA A 221 -5.77 -12.14 -4.13
CA ALA A 221 -5.06 -12.32 -5.39
C ALA A 221 -5.01 -13.84 -5.62
N ASP A 222 -5.76 -14.28 -6.64
CA ASP A 222 -5.68 -15.63 -7.20
C ASP A 222 -4.23 -15.92 -7.62
N GLU A 223 -3.53 -16.75 -6.86
CA GLU A 223 -2.40 -17.53 -7.36
C GLU A 223 -2.72 -19.00 -7.06
N GLU A 224 -3.32 -19.65 -8.05
CA GLU A 224 -3.34 -21.10 -8.21
C GLU A 224 -1.90 -21.57 -8.44
N ASP A 225 -1.19 -21.93 -7.37
CA ASP A 225 -0.04 -22.82 -7.48
C ASP A 225 -0.30 -24.04 -6.59
N GLU A 226 -0.49 -25.17 -7.27
CA GLU A 226 -0.66 -26.51 -6.74
C GLU A 226 0.64 -27.03 -6.08
N ASP A 227 0.42 -27.88 -5.08
CA ASP A 227 1.36 -28.85 -4.49
C ASP A 227 2.45 -28.33 -3.52
N ASP A 228 2.11 -28.30 -2.22
CA ASP A 228 2.94 -28.85 -1.15
C ASP A 228 2.10 -29.15 0.11
N ASP A 229 1.90 -30.44 0.39
CA ASP A 229 1.31 -30.97 1.61
C ASP A 229 2.24 -30.71 2.81
N ASP A 230 1.92 -29.71 3.63
CA ASP A 230 2.28 -29.62 5.06
C ASP A 230 1.29 -28.65 5.76
N ASP A 231 0.16 -29.20 6.18
CA ASP A 231 -0.86 -28.51 6.97
C ASP A 231 -0.37 -28.31 8.42
N GLU A 232 0.30 -27.18 8.69
CA GLU A 232 0.28 -26.56 10.02
C GLU A 232 0.55 -25.03 9.95
N SER A 233 -0.56 -24.29 9.94
CA SER A 233 -0.70 -22.83 10.11
C SER A 233 -0.41 -21.93 8.90
N LEU A 234 -1.47 -21.60 8.16
CA LEU A 234 -1.58 -20.45 7.24
C LEU A 234 -1.22 -19.06 7.84
N ALA A 235 -0.64 -18.99 9.04
CA ALA A 235 -0.30 -17.77 9.78
C ALA A 235 1.22 -17.64 10.09
N LYS A 236 2.11 -18.26 9.30
CA LYS A 236 3.46 -17.68 9.13
C LYS A 236 3.27 -16.30 8.50
N ILE A 237 3.20 -15.27 9.34
CA ILE A 237 3.32 -13.84 8.98
C ILE A 237 4.14 -13.75 7.69
N ILE A 238 3.50 -13.34 6.59
CA ILE A 238 4.13 -13.29 5.26
C ILE A 238 5.54 -12.76 5.44
N ASP A 239 6.52 -13.54 5.00
CA ASP A 239 7.92 -13.19 5.13
C ASP A 239 8.14 -11.76 4.62
N ARG A 240 8.95 -10.96 5.32
CA ARG A 240 9.15 -9.54 4.99
C ARG A 240 9.54 -9.35 3.52
N ARG A 241 10.34 -10.28 2.99
CA ARG A 241 10.73 -10.31 1.57
C ARG A 241 9.53 -10.47 0.65
N LYS A 242 8.59 -11.38 0.96
CA LYS A 242 7.37 -11.60 0.19
C LYS A 242 6.49 -10.34 0.20
N ARG A 243 6.31 -9.71 1.36
CA ARG A 243 5.56 -8.43 1.48
C ARG A 243 6.19 -7.31 0.65
N PHE A 244 7.51 -7.15 0.74
CA PHE A 244 8.23 -6.20 -0.09
C PHE A 244 8.04 -6.47 -1.58
N HIS A 245 8.18 -7.73 -2.00
CA HIS A 245 8.05 -8.11 -3.42
C HIS A 245 6.63 -7.89 -3.94
N GLN A 246 5.61 -8.26 -3.16
CA GLN A 246 4.22 -7.99 -3.51
C GLN A 246 3.97 -6.49 -3.62
N ALA A 247 4.37 -5.70 -2.62
CA ALA A 247 4.22 -4.24 -2.66
C ALA A 247 4.94 -3.63 -3.85
N TYR A 248 6.13 -4.13 -4.20
CA TYR A 248 6.86 -3.74 -5.40
C TYR A 248 6.07 -4.03 -6.67
N THR A 249 5.60 -5.26 -6.85
CA THR A 249 4.83 -5.67 -8.04
C THR A 249 3.52 -4.88 -8.16
N THR A 250 2.81 -4.67 -7.04
CA THR A 250 1.59 -3.88 -7.02
C THR A 250 1.87 -2.41 -7.32
N ALA A 251 2.88 -1.80 -6.70
CA ALA A 251 3.25 -0.42 -6.99
C ALA A 251 3.67 -0.25 -8.46
N LEU A 252 4.42 -1.21 -9.02
CA LEU A 252 4.83 -1.20 -10.42
C LEU A 252 3.63 -1.22 -11.37
N ASN A 253 2.65 -2.08 -11.11
CA ASN A 253 1.46 -2.26 -11.94
C ASN A 253 0.43 -1.13 -11.80
N THR A 254 0.40 -0.47 -10.66
CA THR A 254 -0.53 0.64 -10.37
C THR A 254 0.08 2.00 -10.65
N ASP A 255 1.39 2.08 -10.90
CA ASP A 255 2.05 3.34 -11.22
C ASP A 255 1.56 3.85 -12.57
N THR A 256 0.83 4.96 -12.50
CA THR A 256 0.23 5.56 -13.68
C THR A 256 1.14 6.58 -14.33
N GLN A 257 2.22 7.07 -13.68
CA GLN A 257 2.95 8.33 -13.97
C GLN A 257 3.55 8.47 -15.39
N GLY A 258 3.50 7.44 -16.23
CA GLY A 258 3.74 7.58 -17.68
C GLY A 258 5.18 7.95 -18.04
N TYR A 259 6.17 7.39 -17.33
CA TYR A 259 7.58 7.71 -17.54
C TYR A 259 8.02 7.53 -19.00
N GLN A 260 8.48 8.60 -19.64
CA GLN A 260 9.13 8.51 -20.94
C GLN A 260 10.60 8.11 -20.74
N VAL A 261 10.92 6.85 -21.05
CA VAL A 261 12.32 6.40 -21.10
C VAL A 261 12.95 6.95 -22.38
N ILE A 262 13.80 7.98 -22.26
CA ILE A 262 14.66 8.39 -23.37
C ILE A 262 15.68 7.26 -23.54
N ALA A 263 15.53 6.49 -24.62
CA ALA A 263 16.35 5.33 -24.94
C ALA A 263 17.79 5.73 -25.29
N GLN A 264 18.57 6.14 -24.28
CA GLN A 264 20.01 6.33 -24.39
C GLN A 264 20.65 6.05 -23.03
N GLN A 265 20.73 4.78 -22.66
CA GLN A 265 21.90 4.25 -21.95
C GLN A 265 21.89 2.72 -21.97
N SER A 266 22.83 2.20 -22.75
CA SER A 266 23.18 0.80 -22.89
C SER A 266 24.03 0.36 -21.71
N SER A 267 23.40 -0.15 -20.65
CA SER A 267 24.05 -0.93 -19.59
C SER A 267 23.07 -2.00 -19.11
N LEU A 268 23.55 -3.22 -18.92
CA LEU A 268 22.74 -4.43 -18.70
C LEU A 268 22.10 -4.51 -17.30
N VAL A 269 22.25 -3.51 -16.42
CA VAL A 269 21.84 -3.58 -14.99
C VAL A 269 21.04 -2.35 -14.54
N ASP A 270 20.66 -1.44 -15.43
CA ASP A 270 19.98 -0.22 -15.00
C ASP A 270 18.46 -0.40 -14.95
N ARG A 271 17.90 -0.32 -13.72
CA ARG A 271 16.45 -0.30 -13.50
C ARG A 271 15.85 0.94 -14.14
N SER A 272 14.66 0.78 -14.72
CA SER A 272 13.85 1.87 -15.23
C SER A 272 13.40 2.81 -14.10
N PRO A 273 13.05 4.07 -14.42
CA PRO A 273 12.46 5.00 -13.46
C PRO A 273 11.24 4.43 -12.73
N GLN A 274 10.39 3.69 -13.44
CA GLN A 274 9.18 3.07 -12.88
C GLN A 274 9.54 2.01 -11.83
N GLU A 275 10.53 1.15 -12.11
CA GLU A 275 11.00 0.15 -11.15
C GLU A 275 11.61 0.81 -9.91
N LEU A 276 12.39 1.88 -10.08
CA LEU A 276 12.94 2.64 -8.96
C LEU A 276 11.82 3.29 -8.12
N THR A 277 10.79 3.84 -8.77
CA THR A 277 9.61 4.36 -8.08
C THR A 277 8.89 3.25 -7.31
N ALA A 278 8.65 2.09 -7.92
CA ALA A 278 8.01 0.96 -7.25
C ALA A 278 8.81 0.49 -6.02
N ILE A 279 10.14 0.38 -6.13
CA ILE A 279 11.03 0.05 -4.99
C ILE A 279 10.92 1.11 -3.90
N SER A 280 10.87 2.39 -4.28
CA SER A 280 10.78 3.49 -3.32
C SER A 280 9.50 3.44 -2.49
N TRP A 281 8.39 2.96 -3.05
CA TRP A 281 7.14 2.75 -2.31
C TRP A 281 7.16 1.47 -1.49
N ALA A 282 7.60 0.35 -2.09
CA ALA A 282 7.65 -0.96 -1.45
C ALA A 282 8.48 -0.98 -0.16
N ALA A 283 9.51 -0.13 -0.06
CA ALA A 283 10.33 0.01 1.15
C ALA A 283 9.52 0.34 2.41
N PHE A 284 8.38 1.01 2.28
CA PHE A 284 7.49 1.43 3.37
C PHE A 284 6.35 0.44 3.65
N CYS A 285 6.26 -0.64 2.88
CA CYS A 285 5.19 -1.65 2.96
C CYS A 285 5.74 -3.01 3.44
N THR A 286 6.85 -2.99 4.19
CA THR A 286 7.53 -4.21 4.65
C THR A 286 7.10 -4.68 6.05
N GLU A 287 6.29 -3.89 6.77
CA GLU A 287 5.74 -4.23 8.08
C GLU A 287 4.31 -4.78 7.97
N VAL A 288 3.87 -5.54 8.98
CA VAL A 288 2.49 -6.08 9.02
C VAL A 288 1.55 -4.97 9.47
N TYR A 289 2.02 -4.16 10.42
CA TYR A 289 1.28 -3.04 10.99
C TYR A 289 1.97 -1.74 10.57
N ALA A 290 1.33 -1.01 9.66
CA ALA A 290 1.86 0.22 9.10
C ALA A 290 1.86 1.41 10.09
N GLU A 291 1.06 1.34 11.16
CA GLU A 291 0.85 2.45 12.11
C GLU A 291 2.15 2.92 12.78
N GLY A 292 3.06 1.98 13.08
CA GLY A 292 4.36 2.30 13.70
C GLY A 292 5.28 3.14 12.81
N ASP A 293 5.02 3.15 11.49
CA ASP A 293 5.83 3.82 10.48
C ASP A 293 5.12 5.03 9.85
N ALA A 294 3.98 5.45 10.41
CA ALA A 294 3.13 6.51 9.86
C ALA A 294 3.90 7.80 9.53
N LEU A 295 4.84 8.23 10.38
CA LEU A 295 5.68 9.41 10.11
C LEU A 295 6.52 9.26 8.84
N TYR A 296 7.19 8.13 8.66
CA TYR A 296 8.00 7.85 7.47
C TYR A 296 7.13 7.74 6.22
N ARG A 297 5.96 7.11 6.35
CA ARG A 297 5.00 6.95 5.24
C ARG A 297 4.46 8.29 4.76
N ILE A 298 4.19 9.21 5.68
CA ILE A 298 3.73 10.57 5.35
C ILE A 298 4.83 11.39 4.69
N GLN A 299 6.07 11.30 5.19
CA GLN A 299 7.21 11.95 4.55
C GLN A 299 7.44 11.39 3.14
N ALA A 300 7.24 10.09 2.93
CA ALA A 300 7.31 9.47 1.62
C ALA A 300 6.19 9.97 0.68
N LEU A 301 4.96 10.08 1.21
CA LEU A 301 3.80 10.62 0.49
C LEU A 301 4.04 12.07 0.01
N ASP A 302 4.66 12.89 0.86
CA ASP A 302 4.97 14.30 0.56
C ASP A 302 6.19 14.48 -0.35
N SER A 303 7.04 13.44 -0.47
CA SER A 303 8.25 13.50 -1.29
C SER A 303 7.96 13.27 -2.76
N ALA A 304 7.96 14.37 -3.53
CA ALA A 304 7.93 14.32 -5.00
C ALA A 304 9.27 13.91 -5.64
N ASN A 305 10.38 13.94 -4.91
CA ASN A 305 11.69 13.57 -5.44
C ASN A 305 11.95 12.06 -5.21
N LEU A 306 12.14 11.31 -6.30
CA LEU A 306 12.39 9.86 -6.23
C LEU A 306 13.61 9.51 -5.37
N PHE A 307 14.71 10.25 -5.53
CA PHE A 307 15.95 9.95 -4.83
C PHE A 307 15.84 10.19 -3.32
N GLU A 308 15.17 11.26 -2.91
CA GLU A 308 14.91 11.52 -1.49
C GLU A 308 13.95 10.48 -0.90
N ARG A 309 12.92 10.04 -1.64
CA ARG A 309 12.02 8.97 -1.20
C ARG A 309 12.75 7.64 -1.00
N LEU A 310 13.65 7.28 -1.91
CA LEU A 310 14.53 6.10 -1.76
C LEU A 310 15.42 6.21 -0.51
N LYS A 311 16.02 7.37 -0.25
CA LYS A 311 16.82 7.58 0.97
C LYS A 311 15.99 7.42 2.24
N LEU A 312 14.77 7.97 2.26
CA LEU A 312 13.85 7.82 3.38
C LEU A 312 13.51 6.35 3.64
N GLY A 313 13.22 5.58 2.58
CA GLY A 313 12.96 4.13 2.69
C GLY A 313 14.18 3.37 3.24
N LEU A 314 15.38 3.68 2.76
CA LEU A 314 16.61 3.08 3.29
C LEU A 314 16.85 3.43 4.77
N GLN A 315 16.57 4.68 5.17
CA GLN A 315 16.71 5.11 6.57
C GLN A 315 15.74 4.36 7.48
N LEU A 316 14.48 4.21 7.08
CA LEU A 316 13.48 3.42 7.80
C LEU A 316 13.98 1.99 8.02
N LEU A 317 14.42 1.31 6.96
CA LEU A 317 14.88 -0.08 7.05
C LEU A 317 16.12 -0.22 7.95
N LYS A 318 17.04 0.76 7.94
CA LYS A 318 18.20 0.79 8.87
C LYS A 318 17.79 0.99 10.32
N GLN A 319 16.73 1.76 10.58
CA GLN A 319 16.14 1.89 11.91
C GLN A 319 15.62 0.53 12.38
N LYS A 320 14.87 -0.17 11.52
CA LYS A 320 14.35 -1.52 11.80
C LYS A 320 15.45 -2.53 12.06
N GLU A 321 16.56 -2.46 11.31
CA GLU A 321 17.73 -3.31 11.52
C GLU A 321 18.27 -3.16 12.94
N LYS A 322 18.46 -1.91 13.40
CA LYS A 322 18.92 -1.63 14.77
C LYS A 322 17.93 -2.15 15.80
N ASP A 323 16.63 -1.97 15.59
CA ASP A 323 15.61 -2.44 16.52
C ASP A 323 15.62 -3.98 16.66
N ILE A 324 15.75 -4.70 15.55
CA ILE A 324 15.85 -6.17 15.59
C ILE A 324 17.17 -6.61 16.21
N GLN A 325 18.29 -5.95 15.92
CA GLN A 325 19.58 -6.24 16.58
C GLN A 325 19.48 -6.07 18.10
N LEU A 326 18.82 -5.01 18.58
CA LEU A 326 18.60 -4.78 20.00
C LEU A 326 17.73 -5.89 20.61
N LYS A 327 16.70 -6.37 19.89
CA LYS A 327 15.87 -7.50 20.33
C LYS A 327 16.67 -8.80 20.40
N LEU A 328 17.48 -9.11 19.38
CA LEU A 328 18.35 -10.31 19.36
C LEU A 328 19.34 -10.32 20.52
N LYS A 329 20.00 -9.17 20.78
CA LYS A 329 20.92 -9.02 21.93
C LYS A 329 20.22 -9.24 23.27
N LYS A 330 19.00 -8.70 23.43
CA LYS A 330 18.18 -8.93 24.63
C LYS A 330 17.80 -10.39 24.82
N SER A 331 17.64 -11.14 23.73
CA SER A 331 17.36 -12.59 23.74
C SER A 331 18.62 -13.46 23.90
N GLY A 332 19.80 -12.88 24.12
CA GLY A 332 21.04 -13.63 24.35
C GLY A 332 21.74 -14.14 23.09
N LEU A 333 21.28 -13.76 21.89
CA LEU A 333 21.94 -14.07 20.63
C LEU A 333 22.94 -12.95 20.27
N ASN A 334 24.24 -13.19 20.42
CA ASN A 334 25.26 -12.35 19.81
C ASN A 334 25.56 -12.84 18.39
N ARG A 335 25.79 -11.89 17.48
CA ARG A 335 26.08 -12.14 16.06
C ARG A 335 27.47 -12.79 15.84
N ASP A 336 28.29 -12.84 16.88
CA ASP A 336 29.73 -13.12 16.75
C ASP A 336 30.08 -14.62 16.75
N ASP A 337 29.13 -15.51 17.08
CA ASP A 337 29.42 -16.95 17.23
C ASP A 337 29.60 -17.70 15.90
N ASP A 338 29.23 -17.13 14.75
CA ASP A 338 29.38 -17.77 13.43
C ASP A 338 30.78 -17.62 12.80
N SER A 339 31.72 -16.91 13.45
CA SER A 339 33.04 -16.59 12.85
C SER A 339 34.25 -17.30 13.46
N ASN A 340 34.08 -18.20 14.43
CA ASN A 340 35.22 -18.79 15.16
C ASN A 340 35.34 -20.32 15.17
N SER A 341 34.64 -21.04 14.28
CA SER A 341 34.70 -22.51 14.18
C SER A 341 35.58 -23.04 13.03
N THR A 342 36.71 -22.38 12.76
CA THR A 342 37.77 -22.94 11.88
C THR A 342 39.16 -22.51 12.33
N SER A 343 39.56 -22.86 13.56
CA SER A 343 40.97 -22.85 14.00
C SER A 343 41.13 -23.57 15.35
N SER A 344 41.15 -24.90 15.34
CA SER A 344 41.76 -25.75 16.39
C SER A 344 42.00 -27.11 15.73
N GLN A 345 43.18 -27.26 15.12
CA GLN A 345 44.32 -28.07 15.57
C GLN A 345 44.12 -29.57 15.44
#